data_AF-A0A3D6BQG2-F1
#
_entry.id   AF-A0A3D6BQG2-F1
#
_cell.length_a   1.000
_cell.length_b   1.000
_cell.length_c   1.000
_cell.angle_alpha   90.00
_cell.angle_beta   90.00
_cell.angle_gamma   90.00
#
_symmetry.space_group_name_H-M   'P 1'
#
loop_
_entity.id
_entity.type
_entity.pdbx_description
1 polymer ?
#
loop_
_entity_poly.entity_id
_entity_poly.type
_entity_poly.pdbx_seq_one_letter_code
_entity_poly.pdbx_strand_id
1 'polypeptide(L)' 'MEISLKGDKEFEEIPSIKTKALRINLNEHIYGTFAEIGAGQETVRQFFRAGGASGTIAKAMSAYDKDFS' A
#
# COMPACT_ATOMS: atom_id res chain seq x y z
N MET A 1 4.43 19.21 21.90
CA MET A 1 3.60 20.42 21.85
C MET A 1 3.78 20.96 20.44
N GLU A 2 2.73 20.91 19.63
CA GLU A 2 2.80 21.36 18.23
C GLU A 2 2.93 22.88 18.22
N ILE A 3 3.98 23.39 17.58
CA ILE A 3 4.31 24.80 17.58
C ILE A 3 3.59 25.41 16.37
N SER A 4 2.45 26.07 16.58
CA SER A 4 1.76 26.78 15.50
C SER A 4 2.33 28.18 15.33
N LEU A 5 2.71 28.54 14.11
CA LEU A 5 3.28 29.82 13.72
C LEU A 5 2.22 30.71 13.06
N LYS A 6 2.41 32.02 13.18
CA LYS A 6 1.50 33.00 12.59
C LYS A 6 1.57 32.92 11.05
N GLY A 7 0.50 32.42 10.43
CA GLY A 7 0.41 32.20 8.98
C GLY A 7 0.21 30.74 8.57
N ASP A 8 0.29 29.81 9.51
CA ASP A 8 -0.08 28.42 9.28
C ASP A 8 -1.53 28.32 8.82
N LYS A 9 -1.76 27.51 7.78
CA LYS A 9 -3.09 27.19 7.28
C LYS A 9 -3.41 25.77 7.68
N GLU A 10 -4.63 25.56 8.15
CA GLU A 10 -5.14 24.21 8.34
C GLU A 10 -5.17 23.50 6.98
N PHE A 11 -4.64 22.29 6.93
CA PHE A 11 -4.71 21.40 5.79
C PHE A 11 -5.11 20.00 6.28
N GLU A 12 -5.75 19.25 5.40
CA GLU A 12 -6.11 17.87 5.70
C GLU A 12 -4.85 17.00 5.71
N GLU A 13 -4.63 16.25 6.79
CA GLU A 13 -3.53 15.29 6.85
C GLU A 13 -3.82 14.10 5.93
N ILE A 14 -3.31 14.17 4.69
CA ILE A 14 -3.41 13.07 3.74
C ILE A 14 -2.29 12.07 4.01
N PRO A 15 -2.59 10.81 4.39
CA PRO A 15 -1.55 9.84 4.68
C PRO A 15 -0.68 9.56 3.45
N SER A 16 0.63 9.43 3.66
CA SER A 16 1.56 9.06 2.60
C SER A 16 1.22 7.67 2.01
N ILE A 17 1.65 7.39 0.78
CA ILE A 17 1.47 6.06 0.15
C ILE A 17 2.06 4.96 1.04
N LYS A 18 3.24 5.19 1.62
CA LYS A 18 3.89 4.27 2.56
C LYS A 18 3.02 4.01 3.79
N THR A 19 2.44 5.05 4.37
CA THR A 19 1.56 4.94 5.55
C THR A 19 0.30 4.14 5.22
N LYS A 20 -0.33 4.42 4.07
CA LYS A 20 -1.51 3.68 3.59
C LYS A 20 -1.20 2.19 3.40
N ALA A 21 -0.11 1.87 2.71
CA ALA A 21 0.31 0.49 2.45
C ALA A 21 0.70 -0.25 3.74
N LEU A 22 1.45 0.39 4.64
CA LEU A 22 1.82 -0.20 5.93
C LEU A 22 0.59 -0.52 6.78
N ARG A 23 -0.39 0.39 6.83
CA ARG A 23 -1.64 0.17 7.57
C ARG A 23 -2.38 -1.08 7.08
N ILE A 24 -2.36 -1.35 5.77
CA ILE A 24 -2.97 -2.56 5.21
C ILE A 24 -2.13 -3.80 5.55
N ASN A 25 -0.80 -3.71 5.44
CA ASN A 25 0.11 -4.81 5.75
C ASN A 25 0.08 -5.28 7.21
N LEU A 26 -0.26 -4.39 8.14
CA LEU A 26 -0.36 -4.70 9.56
C LEU A 26 -1.76 -5.20 9.96
N ASN A 27 -2.70 -5.26 9.03
CA ASN A 27 -4.05 -5.74 9.30
C ASN A 27 -4.09 -7.27 9.20
N GLU A 28 -4.27 -7.94 10.33
CA GLU A 28 -4.35 -9.40 10.45
C GLU A 28 -5.53 -10.04 9.68
N HIS A 29 -6.52 -9.24 9.29
CA HIS A 29 -7.68 -9.71 8.53
C HIS A 29 -7.53 -9.55 7.01
N ILE A 30 -6.40 -9.01 6.53
CA ILE A 30 -6.15 -8.83 5.10
C ILE A 30 -4.98 -9.72 4.71
N TYR A 31 -5.29 -10.78 3.96
CA TYR A 31 -4.31 -11.67 3.35
C TYR A 31 -4.78 -12.14 1.98
N GLY A 32 -3.93 -12.05 0.96
CA GLY A 32 -4.35 -12.41 -0.39
C GLY A 32 -3.29 -12.24 -1.47
N THR A 33 -3.75 -12.20 -2.72
CA THR A 33 -2.89 -12.10 -3.91
C THR A 33 -3.13 -10.80 -4.64
N PHE A 34 -2.04 -10.14 -5.06
CA PHE A 34 -2.11 -9.03 -6.01
C PHE A 34 -2.12 -9.58 -7.44
N ALA A 35 -3.13 -9.20 -8.22
CA ALA A 35 -3.19 -9.45 -9.66
C ALA A 35 -3.27 -8.10 -10.38
N GLU A 36 -2.17 -7.69 -11.00
CA GLU A 36 -2.04 -6.35 -11.60
C GLU A 36 -2.07 -6.40 -13.13
N ILE A 37 -2.95 -5.61 -13.74
CA ILE A 37 -2.97 -5.37 -15.19
C ILE A 37 -2.33 -4.01 -15.49
N GLY A 38 -1.40 -3.97 -16.44
CA GLY A 38 -0.62 -2.76 -16.72
C GLY A 38 0.32 -2.35 -15.58
N ALA A 39 1.08 -1.27 -15.77
CA ALA A 39 1.95 -0.64 -14.76
C ALA A 39 3.11 -1.48 -14.16
N GLY A 40 3.40 -2.68 -14.69
CA GLY A 40 4.65 -3.40 -14.37
C GLY A 40 4.81 -3.83 -12.90
N GLN A 41 3.71 -4.16 -12.22
CA GLN A 41 3.69 -4.55 -10.79
C GLN A 41 4.12 -3.43 -9.83
N GLU A 42 3.91 -2.15 -10.19
CA GLU A 42 4.29 -1.02 -9.34
C GLU A 42 3.39 -0.86 -8.11
N THR A 43 2.17 -1.41 -8.10
CA THR A 43 1.26 -1.27 -6.95
C THR A 43 1.74 -2.11 -5.78
N VAL A 44 1.92 -3.42 -5.98
CA VAL A 44 2.41 -4.36 -4.97
C VAL A 44 3.81 -3.99 -4.48
N ARG A 45 4.62 -3.35 -5.32
CA ARG A 45 5.93 -2.80 -4.94
C ARG A 45 5.85 -1.84 -3.76
N GLN A 46 4.81 -1.01 -3.69
CA GLN A 46 4.62 -0.07 -2.57
C GLN A 46 4.33 -0.83 -1.27
N PHE A 47 3.58 -1.93 -1.33
CA PHE A 47 3.31 -2.77 -0.17
C PHE A 47 4.56 -3.50 0.30
N PHE A 48 5.39 -4.03 -0.61
CA PHE A 48 6.67 -4.63 -0.23
C PHE A 48 7.61 -3.61 0.42
N ARG A 49 7.70 -2.40 -0.11
CA ARG A 49 8.55 -1.32 0.42
C ARG A 49 8.07 -0.74 1.74
N ALA A 50 6.76 -0.81 2.01
CA ALA A 50 6.19 -0.30 3.25
C ALA A 50 6.57 -1.15 4.49
N GLY A 51 6.87 -2.44 4.31
CA GLY A 51 7.16 -3.39 5.38
C GLY A 51 5.90 -4.09 5.91
N GLY A 52 6.06 -5.24 6.59
CA GLY A 52 4.94 -6.06 7.09
C GLY A 52 4.22 -6.90 6.03
N ALA A 53 4.67 -6.86 4.77
CA ALA A 53 3.99 -7.51 3.65
C ALA A 53 3.85 -9.04 3.78
N SER A 54 4.68 -9.71 4.58
CA SER A 54 4.58 -11.17 4.81
C SER A 54 3.28 -11.58 5.50
N GLY A 55 2.64 -10.68 6.25
CA GLY A 55 1.35 -10.92 6.90
C GLY A 55 0.14 -10.74 5.97
N THR A 56 0.35 -10.17 4.77
CA THR A 56 -0.75 -9.69 3.91
C THR A 56 -0.67 -10.18 2.47
N ILE A 57 0.53 -10.47 1.96
CA ILE A 57 0.74 -10.84 0.55
C ILE A 57 1.15 -12.30 0.45
N ALA A 58 0.24 -13.12 -0.06
CA ALA A 58 0.49 -14.52 -0.41
C ALA A 58 1.27 -14.65 -1.72
N LYS A 59 0.88 -13.86 -2.72
CA LYS A 59 1.46 -13.88 -4.07
C LYS A 59 1.25 -12.54 -4.78
N ALA A 60 2.14 -12.23 -5.71
CA ALA A 60 1.98 -11.15 -6.67
C ALA A 60 2.10 -11.73 -8.09
N MET A 61 1.20 -11.35 -8.99
CA MET A 61 1.22 -11.82 -10.37
C MET A 61 0.74 -10.74 -11.35
N SER A 62 1.24 -10.84 -12.59
CA SER A 62 0.63 -10.13 -13.71
C SER A 62 -0.75 -10.71 -13.98
N ALA A 63 -1.74 -9.85 -14.18
CA ALA A 63 -3.06 -10.27 -14.63
C ALA A 63 -3.05 -10.76 -16.09
N TYR A 64 -2.02 -10.44 -16.88
CA TYR A 64 -1.81 -11.06 -18.20
C TYR A 64 -1.43 -12.53 -18.10
N ASP A 65 -0.79 -12.94 -17.01
CA ASP A 65 -0.39 -14.32 -16.76
C ASP A 65 -1.51 -15.13 -16.08
N LYS A 66 -2.74 -14.60 -16.01
CA LYS A 66 -3.90 -15.39 -15.61
C LYS A 66 -4.37 -16.22 -16.80
N ASP A 67 -3.85 -17.44 -16.90
CA ASP A 67 -4.56 -18.50 -17.61
C ASP A 67 -5.91 -18.73 -16.90
N PHE A 68 -7.00 -18.54 -17.64
CA PHE A 68 -8.32 -18.97 -17.22
C PHE A 68 -8.31 -20.50 -17.21
N SER A 69 -8.49 -21.10 -16.03
CA SER A 69 -8.82 -22.53 -15.88
C SER A 69 -10.30 -22.71 -15.58
#